data_AF-A0A1Q8G754-F1
#
_entry.id   AF-A0A1Q8G754-F1
#
_cell.length_a   1.000
_cell.length_b   1.000
_cell.length_c   1.000
_cell.angle_alpha   90.00
_cell.angle_beta   90.00
_cell.angle_gamma   90.00
#
_symmetry.space_group_name_H-M   'P 1'
#
loop_
_entity.id
_entity.type
_entity.pdbx_description
1 polymer ?
#
loop_
_entity_poly.entity_id
_entity_poly.type
_entity_poly.pdbx_seq_one_letter_code
_entity_poly.pdbx_strand_id
1 'polypeptide(L)'
;MSVQPLHRAKDQNEPHSVMATVHVARTDNGDLQCVTANDSQAHMLAAEGLSLDINTPVARLLEEGLLGEKAHDVMDDETWKIAAPELKGYQNLSSDDPLYAVNPPDMPPAVAEQRLQIVMRFMGDEDVQAYLELNEVIMANKAKRAPDLSLFSPLSKNASFNRIYNNDIGAVETWYREAKELSEELPPANLGASTITDSILLQQQITELSFVLDEMDAMQPSLMPSAG
;
A
#
# COMPACT_ATOMS: atom_id res chain seq x y z
N MET A 1 46.58 -14.34 -44.27
CA MET A 1 46.91 -13.86 -42.91
C MET A 1 45.63 -13.28 -42.33
N SER A 2 44.96 -14.02 -41.43
CA SER A 2 43.67 -13.63 -40.85
C SER A 2 43.88 -13.38 -39.36
N VAL A 3 43.59 -12.16 -38.90
CA VAL A 3 43.80 -11.72 -37.52
C VAL A 3 42.54 -12.07 -36.73
N GLN A 4 42.67 -12.90 -35.69
CA GLN A 4 41.58 -13.20 -34.77
C GLN A 4 41.28 -11.97 -33.87
N PRO A 5 40.00 -11.68 -33.57
CA PRO A 5 39.67 -10.63 -32.62
C PRO A 5 39.89 -11.12 -31.19
N LEU A 6 40.57 -10.26 -30.41
CA LEU A 6 40.82 -10.42 -28.99
C LEU A 6 39.49 -10.32 -28.23
N HIS A 7 38.99 -11.45 -27.69
CA HIS A 7 37.90 -11.43 -26.72
C HIS A 7 38.40 -10.78 -25.42
N ARG A 8 38.02 -9.53 -25.22
CA ARG A 8 38.17 -8.83 -23.95
C ARG A 8 37.10 -9.37 -22.99
N ALA A 9 37.52 -10.20 -22.04
CA ALA A 9 36.69 -10.60 -20.91
C ALA A 9 36.18 -9.32 -20.23
N LYS A 10 34.86 -9.15 -20.17
CA LYS A 10 34.25 -8.17 -19.28
C LYS A 10 34.31 -8.78 -17.89
N ASP A 11 35.21 -8.28 -17.06
CA ASP A 11 35.09 -8.43 -15.61
C ASP A 11 33.78 -7.75 -15.18
N GLN A 12 32.71 -8.53 -15.07
CA GLN A 12 31.49 -8.15 -14.36
C GLN A 12 31.77 -8.27 -12.87
N ASN A 13 32.51 -7.31 -12.33
CA ASN A 13 32.53 -7.06 -10.90
C ASN A 13 31.26 -6.26 -10.59
N GLU A 14 30.11 -6.93 -10.59
CA GLU A 14 28.89 -6.33 -10.07
C GLU A 14 29.13 -6.08 -8.57
N PRO A 15 28.94 -4.85 -8.06
CA PRO A 15 28.99 -4.62 -6.63
C PRO A 15 27.96 -5.54 -6.00
N HIS A 16 28.40 -6.44 -5.11
CA HIS A 16 27.49 -7.20 -4.26
C HIS A 16 26.60 -6.18 -3.55
N SER A 17 25.35 -6.04 -4.02
CA SER A 17 24.36 -5.21 -3.37
C SER A 17 24.27 -5.71 -1.94
N VAL A 18 24.66 -4.87 -0.99
CA VAL A 18 24.53 -5.20 0.43
C VAL A 18 23.02 -5.29 0.67
N MET A 19 22.52 -6.50 0.89
CA MET A 19 21.10 -6.70 1.22
C MET A 19 20.77 -5.80 2.41
N ALA A 20 19.71 -4.98 2.28
CA ALA A 20 19.26 -4.18 3.39
C ALA A 20 18.77 -5.08 4.53
N THR A 21 19.11 -4.71 5.74
CA THR A 21 18.75 -5.45 6.96
C THR A 21 18.07 -4.52 7.95
N VAL A 22 17.15 -5.07 8.73
CA VAL A 22 16.42 -4.38 9.79
C VAL A 22 16.48 -5.20 11.08
N HIS A 23 16.03 -4.62 12.18
CA HIS A 23 15.83 -5.32 13.44
C HIS A 23 14.34 -5.55 13.64
N VAL A 24 13.97 -6.75 14.08
CA VAL A 24 12.57 -7.15 14.31
C VAL A 24 12.40 -7.46 15.78
N ALA A 25 11.53 -6.70 16.45
CA ALA A 25 11.20 -6.88 17.85
C ALA A 25 9.82 -7.55 18.01
N ARG A 26 9.76 -8.54 18.89
CA ARG A 26 8.57 -9.36 19.16
C ARG A 26 8.28 -9.45 20.65
N THR A 27 7.01 -9.63 20.96
CA THR A 27 6.55 -10.01 22.29
C THR A 27 6.91 -11.46 22.62
N ASP A 28 6.76 -11.86 23.89
CA ASP A 28 7.03 -13.24 24.33
C ASP A 28 6.15 -14.30 23.64
N ASN A 29 4.96 -13.92 23.18
CA ASN A 29 4.06 -14.78 22.41
C ASN A 29 4.34 -14.78 20.90
N GLY A 30 5.37 -14.05 20.45
CA GLY A 30 5.84 -14.05 19.07
C GLY A 30 5.20 -12.99 18.16
N ASP A 31 4.29 -12.16 18.68
CA ASP A 31 3.62 -11.12 17.90
C ASP A 31 4.62 -10.04 17.50
N LEU A 32 4.49 -9.55 16.27
CA LEU A 32 5.34 -8.49 15.74
C LEU A 32 5.01 -7.17 16.45
N GLN A 33 5.99 -6.60 17.15
CA GLN A 33 5.79 -5.37 17.91
C GLN A 33 6.41 -4.16 17.21
N CYS A 34 7.59 -4.32 16.61
CA CYS A 34 8.28 -3.24 15.92
C CYS A 34 9.29 -3.77 14.90
N VAL A 35 9.45 -3.06 13.78
CA VAL A 35 10.54 -3.22 12.84
C VAL A 35 11.29 -1.89 12.78
N THR A 36 12.62 -1.92 12.93
CA THR A 36 13.45 -0.70 12.93
C THR A 36 14.79 -0.91 12.24
N ALA A 37 15.21 0.06 11.44
CA ALA A 37 16.59 0.13 10.93
C ALA A 37 17.55 0.85 11.89
N ASN A 38 17.06 1.32 13.05
CA ASN A 38 17.83 2.08 14.01
C ASN A 38 18.37 1.20 15.14
N ASP A 39 19.68 0.98 15.16
CA ASP A 39 20.37 0.20 16.20
C ASP A 39 20.05 0.68 17.61
N SER A 40 19.95 1.98 17.85
CA SER A 40 19.68 2.52 19.19
C SER A 40 18.26 2.16 19.65
N GLN A 41 17.29 2.21 18.75
CA GLN A 41 15.91 1.79 19.06
C GLN A 41 15.85 0.29 19.31
N ALA A 42 16.55 -0.51 18.51
CA ALA A 42 16.64 -1.96 18.71
C ALA A 42 17.20 -2.32 20.11
N HIS A 43 18.27 -1.64 20.55
CA HIS A 43 18.83 -1.84 21.89
C HIS A 43 17.86 -1.44 23.02
N MET A 44 17.06 -0.39 22.83
CA MET A 44 16.02 0.00 23.81
C MET A 44 14.92 -1.05 23.91
N LEU A 45 14.42 -1.56 22.79
CA LEU A 45 13.38 -2.60 22.74
C LEU A 45 13.84 -3.91 23.42
N ALA A 46 15.10 -4.30 23.20
CA ALA A 46 15.69 -5.44 23.90
C ALA A 46 15.79 -5.21 25.42
N ALA A 47 16.10 -3.98 25.86
CA ALA A 47 16.14 -3.64 27.28
C ALA A 47 14.75 -3.63 27.94
N GLU A 48 13.69 -3.45 27.16
CA GLU A 48 12.28 -3.55 27.59
C GLU A 48 11.79 -5.02 27.69
N GLY A 49 12.64 -5.99 27.34
CA GLY A 49 12.35 -7.41 27.45
C GLY A 49 11.73 -8.04 26.20
N LEU A 50 11.69 -7.32 25.07
CA LEU A 50 11.25 -7.88 23.80
C LEU A 50 12.32 -8.81 23.20
N SER A 51 11.87 -9.87 22.51
CA SER A 51 12.74 -10.71 21.71
C SER A 51 13.16 -9.95 20.46
N LEU A 52 14.46 -9.90 20.19
CA LEU A 52 15.02 -9.11 19.10
C LEU A 52 15.78 -9.99 18.10
N ASP A 53 15.30 -10.02 16.86
CA ASP A 53 16.04 -10.55 15.71
C ASP A 53 16.83 -9.41 15.08
N ILE A 54 18.16 -9.50 15.13
CA ILE A 54 19.09 -8.45 14.68
C ILE A 54 19.55 -8.74 13.26
N ASN A 55 19.64 -7.70 12.43
CA ASN A 55 20.09 -7.78 11.03
C ASN A 55 19.26 -8.77 10.19
N THR A 56 17.95 -8.82 10.44
CA THR A 56 16.99 -9.58 9.66
C THR A 56 16.97 -9.06 8.22
N PRO A 57 17.18 -9.92 7.21
CA PRO A 57 17.01 -9.52 5.81
C PRO A 57 15.57 -9.06 5.59
N VAL A 58 15.38 -7.91 4.95
CA VAL A 58 14.04 -7.34 4.70
C VAL A 58 13.09 -8.33 4.02
N ALA A 59 13.64 -9.19 3.15
CA ALA A 59 12.93 -10.30 2.50
C ALA A 59 12.06 -11.13 3.45
N ARG A 60 12.57 -11.38 4.66
CA ARG A 60 11.91 -12.24 5.64
C ARG A 60 10.71 -11.58 6.30
N LEU A 61 10.59 -10.24 6.26
CA LEU A 61 9.48 -9.53 6.89
C LEU A 61 8.11 -10.01 6.40
N LEU A 62 7.99 -10.36 5.11
CA LEU A 62 6.75 -10.90 4.54
C LEU A 62 6.36 -12.24 5.20
N GLU A 63 7.33 -13.14 5.38
CA GLU A 63 7.16 -14.43 6.05
C GLU A 63 6.94 -14.28 7.57
N GLU A 64 7.44 -13.19 8.12
CA GLU A 64 7.55 -12.92 9.55
C GLU A 64 6.36 -12.15 10.15
N GLY A 65 5.29 -11.99 9.37
CA GLY A 65 4.01 -11.46 9.82
C GLY A 65 3.74 -10.01 9.42
N LEU A 66 4.63 -9.34 8.68
CA LEU A 66 4.40 -7.95 8.27
C LEU A 66 3.11 -7.77 7.46
N LEU A 67 2.71 -8.77 6.66
CA LEU A 67 1.47 -8.71 5.87
C LEU A 67 0.20 -8.71 6.74
N GLY A 68 0.29 -9.18 7.98
CA GLY A 68 -0.80 -9.11 8.96
C GLY A 68 -0.89 -7.77 9.69
N GLU A 69 0.11 -6.91 9.53
CA GLU A 69 0.23 -5.63 10.23
C GLU A 69 0.16 -4.46 9.26
N LYS A 70 -0.19 -3.28 9.76
CA LYS A 70 -0.02 -2.05 8.98
C LYS A 70 1.43 -1.61 9.17
N ALA A 71 2.16 -1.39 8.08
CA ALA A 71 3.57 -0.98 8.18
C ALA A 71 3.72 0.25 9.08
N HIS A 72 2.81 1.21 8.96
CA HIS A 72 2.81 2.45 9.73
C HIS A 72 2.47 2.30 11.23
N ASP A 73 2.06 1.12 11.69
CA ASP A 73 1.83 0.82 13.10
C ASP A 73 3.08 0.18 13.74
N VAL A 74 3.93 -0.49 12.94
CA VAL A 74 5.09 -1.25 13.42
C VAL A 74 6.44 -0.67 13.04
N MET A 75 6.51 0.25 12.06
CA MET A 75 7.77 0.89 11.66
C MET A 75 7.62 2.38 11.35
N ASP A 76 8.73 3.11 11.45
CA ASP A 76 8.82 4.51 11.08
C ASP A 76 9.13 4.71 9.59
N ASP A 77 9.03 5.96 9.11
CA ASP A 77 9.21 6.30 7.70
C ASP A 77 10.62 6.01 7.17
N GLU A 78 11.64 6.21 8.01
CA GLU A 78 13.03 5.93 7.60
C GLU A 78 13.28 4.43 7.46
N THR A 79 12.74 3.60 8.36
CA THR A 79 12.76 2.15 8.22
C THR A 79 11.95 1.70 7.01
N TRP A 80 10.78 2.29 6.76
CA TRP A 80 9.95 1.97 5.60
C TRP A 80 10.65 2.28 4.28
N LYS A 81 11.34 3.41 4.16
CA LYS A 81 12.11 3.78 2.95
C LYS A 81 13.26 2.81 2.66
N ILE A 82 13.75 2.10 3.66
CA ILE A 82 14.73 1.01 3.51
C ILE A 82 14.03 -0.29 3.14
N ALA A 83 12.93 -0.61 3.81
CA ALA A 83 12.27 -1.90 3.66
C ALA A 83 11.44 -2.01 2.36
N ALA A 84 10.63 -1.01 2.04
CA ALA A 84 9.66 -1.08 0.95
C ALA A 84 10.27 -1.37 -0.44
N PRO A 85 11.43 -0.79 -0.84
CA PRO A 85 12.05 -1.12 -2.13
C PRO A 85 12.46 -2.59 -2.23
N GLU A 86 12.98 -3.18 -1.15
CA GLU A 86 13.34 -4.59 -1.11
C GLU A 86 12.08 -5.47 -1.14
N LEU A 87 11.05 -5.14 -0.35
CA LEU A 87 9.78 -5.87 -0.32
C LEU A 87 9.12 -5.92 -1.71
N LYS A 88 9.21 -4.84 -2.48
CA LYS A 88 8.73 -4.81 -3.87
C LYS A 88 9.43 -5.84 -4.76
N GLY A 89 10.70 -6.12 -4.52
CA GLY A 89 11.47 -7.14 -5.25
C GLY A 89 10.98 -8.59 -5.02
N TYR A 90 10.20 -8.84 -3.96
CA TYR A 90 9.67 -10.16 -3.60
C TYR A 90 8.23 -10.41 -4.07
N GLN A 91 7.66 -9.50 -4.87
CA GLN A 91 6.34 -9.72 -5.43
C GLN A 91 6.34 -10.95 -6.34
N ASN A 92 5.57 -11.97 -5.95
CA ASN A 92 5.24 -13.06 -6.86
C ASN A 92 4.34 -12.50 -7.95
N LEU A 93 4.71 -12.72 -9.21
CA LEU A 93 3.87 -12.43 -10.36
C LEU A 93 2.76 -13.48 -10.43
N SER A 94 1.80 -13.41 -9.50
CA SER A 94 0.56 -14.17 -9.62
C SER A 94 -0.20 -13.70 -10.87
N SER A 95 -0.91 -14.63 -11.52
CA SER A 95 -1.79 -14.32 -12.64
C SER A 95 -3.18 -13.90 -12.21
N ASP A 96 -3.47 -13.93 -10.92
CA ASP A 96 -4.77 -13.63 -10.36
C ASP A 96 -4.99 -12.11 -10.25
N ASP A 97 -6.26 -11.70 -10.30
CA ASP A 97 -6.63 -10.29 -10.28
C ASP A 97 -6.57 -9.75 -8.84
N PRO A 98 -5.73 -8.73 -8.55
CA PRO A 98 -5.66 -8.13 -7.22
C PRO A 98 -6.97 -7.40 -6.89
N LEU A 99 -7.32 -7.35 -5.59
CA LEU A 99 -8.49 -6.63 -5.06
C LEU A 99 -8.48 -5.16 -5.49
N TYR A 100 -7.29 -4.55 -5.54
CA TYR A 100 -7.09 -3.18 -6.01
C TYR A 100 -5.92 -3.11 -7.01
N ALA A 101 -6.24 -3.25 -8.30
CA ALA A 101 -5.26 -3.16 -9.38
C ALA A 101 -4.63 -1.75 -9.55
N VAL A 102 -5.27 -0.70 -9.04
CA VAL A 102 -4.81 0.69 -9.18
C VAL A 102 -4.99 1.44 -7.87
N ASN A 103 -3.87 1.92 -7.30
CA ASN A 103 -3.83 2.76 -6.11
C ASN A 103 -3.05 4.05 -6.41
N PRO A 104 -3.73 5.14 -6.81
CA PRO A 104 -3.06 6.38 -7.19
C PRO A 104 -2.19 6.96 -6.06
N PRO A 105 -0.99 7.50 -6.35
CA PRO A 105 -0.14 8.15 -5.36
C PRO A 105 -0.79 9.37 -4.69
N ASP A 106 -1.71 10.05 -5.38
CA ASP A 106 -2.46 11.20 -4.87
C ASP A 106 -3.77 10.80 -4.16
N MET A 107 -3.97 9.51 -3.86
CA MET A 107 -5.14 9.03 -3.12
C MET A 107 -5.20 9.66 -1.72
N PRO A 108 -6.38 10.12 -1.28
CA PRO A 108 -6.57 10.60 0.08
C PRO A 108 -6.13 9.55 1.13
N PRO A 109 -5.36 9.92 2.16
CA PRO A 109 -4.86 8.96 3.15
C PRO A 109 -5.96 8.17 3.86
N ALA A 110 -7.12 8.78 4.09
CA ALA A 110 -8.28 8.11 4.68
C ALA A 110 -8.84 7.00 3.78
N VAL A 111 -8.82 7.19 2.46
CA VAL A 111 -9.24 6.17 1.48
C VAL A 111 -8.20 5.06 1.40
N ALA A 112 -6.91 5.41 1.38
CA ALA A 112 -5.82 4.42 1.38
C ALA A 112 -5.86 3.50 2.61
N GLU A 113 -6.16 4.07 3.78
CA GLU A 113 -6.31 3.35 5.04
C GLU A 113 -7.45 2.31 4.99
N GLN A 114 -8.59 2.68 4.41
CA GLN A 114 -9.74 1.78 4.27
C GLN A 114 -9.45 0.64 3.30
N ARG A 115 -8.86 0.93 2.13
CA ARG A 115 -8.43 -0.09 1.19
C ARG A 115 -7.42 -1.04 1.83
N LEU A 116 -6.46 -0.50 2.60
CA LEU A 116 -5.45 -1.31 3.27
C LEU A 116 -6.09 -2.30 4.26
N GLN A 117 -7.10 -1.88 5.02
CA GLN A 117 -7.83 -2.77 5.93
C GLN A 117 -8.53 -3.92 5.19
N ILE A 118 -9.07 -3.67 4.00
CA ILE A 118 -9.71 -4.70 3.17
C ILE A 118 -8.65 -5.65 2.61
N VAL A 119 -7.56 -5.12 2.05
CA VAL A 119 -6.42 -5.90 1.58
C VAL A 119 -5.93 -6.80 2.70
N MET A 120 -5.58 -6.27 3.88
CA MET A 120 -5.10 -7.08 5.01
C MET A 120 -6.06 -8.20 5.44
N ARG A 121 -7.37 -8.04 5.22
CA ARG A 121 -8.36 -9.05 5.59
C ARG A 121 -8.51 -10.18 4.56
N PHE A 122 -8.30 -9.90 3.28
CA PHE A 122 -8.59 -10.81 2.17
C PHE A 122 -7.40 -11.08 1.24
N MET A 123 -6.24 -10.52 1.56
CA MET A 123 -5.05 -10.51 0.73
C MET A 123 -4.63 -11.90 0.30
N GLY A 124 -4.47 -12.06 -1.01
CA GLY A 124 -3.69 -13.13 -1.64
C GLY A 124 -2.28 -12.66 -2.00
N ASP A 125 -1.48 -13.55 -2.59
CA ASP A 125 -0.12 -13.22 -3.06
C ASP A 125 -0.15 -12.09 -4.10
N GLU A 126 -1.22 -11.99 -4.89
CA GLU A 126 -1.50 -10.95 -5.89
C GLU A 126 -1.65 -9.55 -5.29
N ASP A 127 -2.05 -9.42 -4.02
CA ASP A 127 -2.36 -8.14 -3.39
C ASP A 127 -1.14 -7.47 -2.73
N VAL A 128 0.03 -8.12 -2.72
CA VAL A 128 1.25 -7.56 -2.10
C VAL A 128 1.62 -6.20 -2.70
N GLN A 129 1.44 -6.00 -4.01
CA GLN A 129 1.69 -4.70 -4.64
C GLN A 129 0.71 -3.62 -4.15
N ALA A 130 -0.57 -3.96 -3.97
CA ALA A 130 -1.56 -3.05 -3.41
C ALA A 130 -1.23 -2.70 -1.96
N TYR A 131 -0.85 -3.69 -1.15
CA TYR A 131 -0.39 -3.50 0.23
C TYR A 131 0.76 -2.49 0.31
N LEU A 132 1.78 -2.62 -0.54
CA LEU A 132 2.93 -1.71 -0.57
C LEU A 132 2.55 -0.29 -1.00
N GLU A 133 1.73 -0.15 -2.06
CA GLU A 133 1.28 1.16 -2.55
C GLU A 133 0.46 1.92 -1.51
N LEU A 134 -0.49 1.23 -0.87
CA LEU A 134 -1.37 1.83 0.13
C LEU A 134 -0.59 2.25 1.38
N ASN A 135 0.31 1.41 1.88
CA ASN A 135 1.19 1.78 2.99
C ASN A 135 2.08 2.97 2.63
N GLU A 136 2.61 3.04 1.41
CA GLU A 136 3.44 4.17 0.97
C GLU A 136 2.66 5.50 0.97
N VAL A 137 1.40 5.51 0.49
CA VAL A 137 0.54 6.70 0.59
C VAL A 137 0.38 7.16 2.05
N ILE A 138 0.09 6.22 2.95
CA ILE A 138 -0.15 6.52 4.37
C ILE A 138 1.14 7.00 5.06
N MET A 139 2.25 6.30 4.83
CA MET A 139 3.57 6.63 5.39
C MET A 139 4.05 8.00 4.92
N ALA A 140 3.99 8.26 3.62
CA ALA A 140 4.37 9.54 3.05
C ALA A 140 3.56 10.70 3.64
N ASN A 141 2.24 10.52 3.79
CA ASN A 141 1.38 11.52 4.42
C ASN A 141 1.73 11.75 5.90
N LYS A 142 1.92 10.68 6.70
CA LYS A 142 2.32 10.79 8.11
C LYS A 142 3.66 11.53 8.26
N ALA A 143 4.62 11.25 7.36
CA ALA A 143 5.92 11.90 7.31
C ALA A 143 5.94 13.27 6.59
N LYS A 144 4.80 13.73 6.06
CA LYS A 144 4.65 14.99 5.31
C LYS A 144 5.61 15.10 4.11
N ARG A 145 5.80 13.99 3.39
CA ARG A 145 6.58 13.91 2.15
C ARG A 145 5.70 13.48 0.98
N ALA A 146 6.22 13.63 -0.23
CA ALA A 146 5.58 13.02 -1.40
C ALA A 146 5.78 11.49 -1.37
N PRO A 147 4.81 10.71 -1.89
CA PRO A 147 4.98 9.29 -2.10
C PRO A 147 6.13 8.97 -3.08
N ASP A 148 6.89 7.92 -2.79
CA ASP A 148 7.93 7.40 -3.67
C ASP A 148 7.31 6.61 -4.82
N LEU A 149 7.27 7.27 -5.97
CA LEU A 149 6.75 6.71 -7.23
C LEU A 149 7.54 5.50 -7.75
N SER A 150 8.68 5.15 -7.15
CA SER A 150 9.41 3.92 -7.46
C SER A 150 8.70 2.68 -6.90
N LEU A 151 7.90 2.83 -5.83
CA LEU A 151 7.17 1.74 -5.18
C LEU A 151 5.87 1.38 -5.90
N PHE A 152 5.30 2.30 -6.67
CA PHE A 152 4.05 2.07 -7.40
C PHE A 152 4.25 1.26 -8.68
N SER A 153 3.22 0.49 -9.04
CA SER A 153 3.07 -0.19 -10.31
C SER A 153 2.96 0.83 -11.46
N PRO A 154 3.22 0.41 -12.72
CA PRO A 154 3.05 1.30 -13.87
C PRO A 154 1.63 1.84 -14.02
N LEU A 155 0.60 1.07 -13.66
CA LEU A 155 -0.80 1.52 -13.73
C LEU A 155 -1.08 2.57 -12.65
N SER A 156 -0.76 2.27 -11.39
CA SER A 156 -0.95 3.17 -10.26
C SER A 156 -0.20 4.49 -10.42
N LYS A 157 1.06 4.44 -10.85
CA LYS A 157 1.91 5.63 -11.03
C LYS A 157 1.35 6.67 -12.02
N ASN A 158 0.62 6.20 -13.03
CA ASN A 158 0.03 7.07 -14.06
C ASN A 158 -1.42 7.43 -13.76
N ALA A 159 -2.02 6.85 -12.72
CA ALA A 159 -3.35 7.17 -12.27
C ALA A 159 -3.34 8.44 -11.42
N SER A 160 -4.50 9.10 -11.34
CA SER A 160 -4.75 10.17 -10.39
C SER A 160 -6.13 9.97 -9.80
N PHE A 161 -6.22 9.97 -8.48
CA PHE A 161 -7.49 9.81 -7.75
C PHE A 161 -8.50 10.85 -8.23
N ASN A 162 -8.07 12.11 -8.28
CA ASN A 162 -8.89 13.20 -8.80
C ASN A 162 -9.31 12.99 -10.26
N ARG A 163 -8.49 12.38 -11.13
CA ARG A 163 -8.91 12.12 -12.51
C ARG A 163 -9.87 10.95 -12.64
N ILE A 164 -9.80 9.98 -11.75
CA ILE A 164 -10.72 8.84 -11.74
C ILE A 164 -12.13 9.34 -11.39
N TYR A 165 -12.25 10.30 -10.46
CA TYR A 165 -13.55 10.72 -9.93
C TYR A 165 -14.01 12.15 -10.30
N ASN A 166 -13.13 13.11 -10.64
CA ASN A 166 -13.54 14.51 -10.85
C ASN A 166 -13.93 14.89 -12.28
N ASN A 167 -13.97 13.97 -13.24
CA ASN A 167 -14.24 14.36 -14.64
C ASN A 167 -15.73 14.61 -14.94
N ASP A 168 -16.65 14.08 -14.13
CA ASP A 168 -18.10 14.25 -14.32
C ASP A 168 -18.85 13.99 -13.00
N ILE A 169 -19.25 15.06 -12.30
CA ILE A 169 -20.05 14.98 -11.06
C ILE A 169 -21.31 14.13 -11.29
N GLY A 170 -21.99 14.32 -12.42
CA GLY A 170 -23.21 13.59 -12.74
C GLY A 170 -22.95 12.09 -12.90
N ALA A 171 -21.79 11.71 -13.41
CA ALA A 171 -21.37 10.31 -13.47
C ALA A 171 -21.09 9.75 -12.07
N VAL A 172 -20.39 10.48 -11.19
CA VAL A 172 -20.10 10.04 -9.81
C VAL A 172 -21.40 9.87 -9.00
N GLU A 173 -22.32 10.82 -9.08
CA GLU A 173 -23.64 10.70 -8.44
C GLU A 173 -24.43 9.49 -8.96
N THR A 174 -24.34 9.22 -10.26
CA THR A 174 -24.99 8.07 -10.89
C THR A 174 -24.38 6.76 -10.39
N TRP A 175 -23.05 6.64 -10.40
CA TRP A 175 -22.34 5.47 -9.87
C TRP A 175 -22.61 5.25 -8.38
N TYR A 176 -22.69 6.32 -7.58
CA TYR A 176 -23.01 6.22 -6.16
C TYR A 176 -24.40 5.65 -5.93
N ARG A 177 -25.40 6.15 -6.67
CA ARG A 177 -26.77 5.66 -6.61
C ARG A 177 -26.87 4.20 -7.07
N GLU A 178 -26.27 3.86 -8.21
CA GLU A 178 -26.27 2.49 -8.73
C GLU A 178 -25.60 1.51 -7.77
N ALA A 179 -24.46 1.88 -7.18
CA ALA A 179 -23.77 1.05 -6.20
C ALA A 179 -24.61 0.85 -4.94
N LYS A 180 -25.32 1.90 -4.48
CA LYS A 180 -26.22 1.81 -3.33
C LYS A 180 -27.43 0.92 -3.62
N GLU A 181 -28.07 1.07 -4.77
CA GLU A 181 -29.17 0.21 -5.21
C GLU A 181 -28.71 -1.27 -5.26
N LEU A 182 -27.55 -1.54 -5.86
CA LEU A 182 -26.98 -2.88 -5.90
C LEU A 182 -26.69 -3.42 -4.50
N SER A 183 -26.24 -2.58 -3.56
CA SER A 183 -25.97 -2.99 -2.17
C SER A 183 -27.24 -3.40 -1.41
N GLU A 184 -28.40 -2.82 -1.76
CA GLU A 184 -29.70 -3.14 -1.17
C GLU A 184 -30.27 -4.45 -1.73
N GLU A 185 -29.87 -4.85 -2.95
CA GLU A 185 -30.26 -6.11 -3.58
C GLU A 185 -29.45 -7.32 -3.08
N LEU A 186 -28.28 -7.10 -2.50
CA LEU A 186 -27.44 -8.17 -1.94
C LEU A 186 -28.10 -8.73 -0.65
N PRO A 187 -28.44 -10.04 -0.59
CA PRO A 187 -29.13 -10.60 0.55
C PRO A 187 -28.27 -10.54 1.83
N PRO A 188 -28.84 -10.17 2.98
CA PRO A 188 -28.13 -10.22 4.24
C PRO A 188 -27.90 -11.69 4.64
N ALA A 189 -26.65 -12.11 4.58
CA ALA A 189 -26.08 -13.17 5.42
C ALA A 189 -26.34 -14.66 5.09
N ASN A 190 -26.39 -15.09 3.82
CA ASN A 190 -26.37 -16.53 3.51
C ASN A 190 -25.58 -16.94 2.25
N LEU A 191 -24.58 -16.16 1.87
CA LEU A 191 -23.83 -16.39 0.63
C LEU A 191 -22.38 -16.78 0.91
N GLY A 192 -21.79 -17.55 -0.02
CA GLY A 192 -20.43 -18.06 0.07
C GLY A 192 -19.38 -16.94 0.17
N ALA A 193 -18.13 -17.30 0.49
CA ALA A 193 -17.05 -16.34 0.75
C ALA A 193 -16.87 -15.27 -0.34
N SER A 194 -17.06 -15.61 -1.61
CA SER A 194 -16.95 -14.65 -2.72
C SER A 194 -17.96 -13.50 -2.62
N THR A 195 -19.22 -13.79 -2.25
CA THR A 195 -20.25 -12.75 -2.15
C THR A 195 -20.05 -11.83 -0.94
N ILE A 196 -19.37 -12.30 0.10
CA ILE A 196 -18.97 -11.45 1.24
C ILE A 196 -17.90 -10.45 0.79
N THR A 197 -16.89 -10.92 0.04
CA THR A 197 -15.85 -10.04 -0.52
C THR A 197 -16.47 -9.02 -1.48
N ASP A 198 -17.34 -9.46 -2.41
CA ASP A 198 -18.03 -8.56 -3.35
C ASP A 198 -18.84 -7.47 -2.64
N SER A 199 -19.56 -7.83 -1.57
CA SER A 199 -20.33 -6.88 -0.77
C SER A 199 -19.43 -5.85 -0.07
N ILE A 200 -18.27 -6.28 0.44
CA ILE A 200 -17.31 -5.39 1.10
C ILE A 200 -16.66 -4.45 0.08
N LEU A 201 -16.27 -4.96 -1.09
CA LEU A 201 -15.70 -4.15 -2.16
C LEU A 201 -16.72 -3.13 -2.68
N LEU A 202 -18.00 -3.52 -2.83
CA LEU A 202 -19.07 -2.61 -3.20
C LEU A 202 -19.28 -1.52 -2.14
N GLN A 203 -19.29 -1.87 -0.85
CA GLN A 203 -19.42 -0.90 0.22
C GLN A 203 -18.22 0.07 0.29
N GLN A 204 -17.02 -0.42 -0.03
CA GLN A 204 -15.84 0.43 -0.16
C GLN A 204 -15.97 1.40 -1.34
N GLN A 205 -16.45 0.93 -2.50
CA GLN A 205 -16.70 1.78 -3.65
C GLN A 205 -17.72 2.89 -3.31
N ILE A 206 -18.81 2.57 -2.60
CA ILE A 206 -19.78 3.57 -2.11
C ILE A 206 -19.08 4.60 -1.20
N THR A 207 -18.18 4.16 -0.33
CA THR A 207 -17.45 5.04 0.59
C THR A 207 -16.50 5.97 -0.16
N GLU A 208 -15.78 5.47 -1.16
CA GLU A 208 -14.91 6.25 -2.02
C GLU A 208 -15.68 7.30 -2.82
N LEU A 209 -16.81 6.90 -3.40
CA LEU A 209 -17.69 7.82 -4.13
C LEU A 209 -18.28 8.89 -3.20
N SER A 210 -18.68 8.52 -1.98
CA SER A 210 -19.15 9.49 -0.97
C SER A 210 -18.06 10.50 -0.61
N PHE A 211 -16.82 10.03 -0.41
CA PHE A 211 -15.69 10.91 -0.09
C PHE A 211 -15.45 11.93 -1.19
N VAL A 212 -15.48 11.49 -2.46
CA VAL A 212 -15.35 12.38 -3.62
C VAL A 212 -16.47 13.42 -3.63
N LEU A 213 -17.73 12.99 -3.46
CA LEU A 213 -18.87 13.91 -3.46
C LEU A 213 -18.74 14.97 -2.35
N ASP A 214 -18.32 14.56 -1.14
CA ASP A 214 -18.09 15.48 -0.03
C ASP A 214 -16.96 16.49 -0.34
N GLU A 215 -15.86 16.05 -0.95
CA GLU A 215 -14.78 16.96 -1.39
C GLU A 215 -15.23 17.91 -2.49
N MET A 216 -16.03 17.43 -3.45
CA MET A 216 -16.58 18.26 -4.53
C MET A 216 -17.52 19.34 -3.99
N ASP A 217 -18.40 18.99 -3.06
CA ASP A 217 -19.29 19.93 -2.38
C ASP A 217 -18.51 20.96 -1.56
N ALA A 218 -17.45 20.52 -0.87
CA ALA A 218 -16.56 21.42 -0.13
C ALA A 218 -15.78 22.39 -1.03
N MET A 219 -15.55 22.04 -2.31
CA MET A 219 -14.91 22.92 -3.30
C MET A 219 -15.87 23.92 -3.96
N GLN A 220 -17.19 23.78 -3.80
CA GLN A 220 -18.18 24.68 -4.42
C GLN A 220 -18.33 26.11 -3.83
N PRO A 221 -17.84 26.53 -2.64
CA PRO A 221 -18.20 27.85 -2.12
C PRO A 221 -17.14 28.93 -2.31
N SER A 222 -17.21 29.66 -3.44
CA SER A 222 -16.95 31.13 -3.47
C SER A 222 -17.56 31.89 -4.66
N LEU A 223 -18.57 31.36 -5.34
CA LEU A 223 -19.32 32.08 -6.40
C LEU A 223 -20.63 32.72 -5.90
N MET A 224 -20.76 32.95 -4.59
CA MET A 224 -21.79 33.86 -4.08
C MET A 224 -21.34 35.30 -4.37
N PRO A 225 -22.09 36.10 -5.15
CA PRO A 225 -21.73 37.48 -5.41
C PRO A 225 -21.69 38.24 -4.08
N SER A 226 -20.61 38.99 -3.86
CA SER A 226 -20.57 40.01 -2.81
C SER A 226 -21.72 40.98 -3.05
N ALA A 227 -22.79 40.83 -2.27
CA ALA A 227 -23.82 41.84 -2.16
C ALA A 227 -23.21 43.00 -1.36
N GLY A 228 -22.71 44.01 -2.07
CA GLY A 228 -22.13 45.24 -1.52
C GLY A 228 -21.69 46.18 -2.61
#